data_AF-A0A133UJC0-F1
#
_entry.id   AF-A0A133UJC0-F1
#
_cell.length_a   1.000
_cell.length_b   1.000
_cell.length_c   1.000
_cell.angle_alpha   90.00
_cell.angle_beta   90.00
_cell.angle_gamma   90.00
#
_symmetry.space_group_name_H-M   'P 1'
#
loop_
_entity.id
_entity.type
_entity.pdbx_description
1 polymer ?
#
loop_
_entity_poly.entity_id
_entity_poly.type
_entity_poly.pdbx_seq_one_letter_code
_entity_poly.pdbx_strand_id
1 'polypeptide(L)'
;VLYQIFKEATEGVGIPEEWIQLIEARREVRELLELHEKVDLLVPRGSKSFIKYIQDNSRIPVLGHAEGLCHTYVDKEADLEKALKISYDGKVQYPAVCNATETLLVHQEIAEDLLPELAEKYRKAGVELRGCERTRDILDQIDEATEEDWRTEYLDLIISIKVVDGIKEAIGHINKYGSKHTDAIVSQKGSRLLEFMTGVDSSSVMANASTRFSDGYRYGLGAEVGISTGKIHARGPVGLEGLTTSKYYLVGDGQIVGDYVESEGKTFEHGELSDTWKEESDSLRER
;
A
#
# COMPACT_ATOMS: atom_id res chain seq x y z
N VAL A 1 28.34 0.93 -12.46
CA VAL A 1 28.56 2.39 -12.24
C VAL A 1 27.90 2.86 -10.94
N LEU A 2 26.57 2.79 -10.79
CA LEU A 2 25.90 3.26 -9.56
C LEU A 2 26.40 2.59 -8.27
N TYR A 3 26.55 1.27 -8.26
CA TYR A 3 27.14 0.53 -7.13
C TYR A 3 28.50 1.08 -6.69
N GLN A 4 29.38 1.35 -7.66
CA GLN A 4 30.71 1.87 -7.40
C GLN A 4 30.65 3.29 -6.82
N ILE A 5 29.75 4.14 -7.32
CA ILE A 5 29.52 5.48 -6.78
C ILE A 5 29.03 5.43 -5.32
N PHE A 6 28.11 4.51 -4.99
CA PHE A 6 27.66 4.35 -3.60
C PHE A 6 28.78 3.88 -2.68
N LYS A 7 29.60 2.95 -3.14
CA LYS A 7 30.77 2.49 -2.39
C LYS A 7 31.74 3.65 -2.14
N GLU A 8 32.16 4.36 -3.18
CA GLU A 8 33.08 5.50 -3.08
C GLU A 8 32.54 6.63 -2.19
N ALA A 9 31.23 6.94 -2.28
CA ALA A 9 30.61 7.98 -1.48
C ALA A 9 30.57 7.67 0.03
N THR A 10 30.75 6.39 0.40
CA THR A 10 30.75 5.92 1.80
C THR A 10 32.15 5.61 2.32
N GLU A 11 33.19 5.82 1.52
CA GLU A 11 34.57 5.66 1.97
C GLU A 11 34.95 6.75 2.98
N GLY A 12 35.59 6.34 4.08
CA GLY A 12 36.12 7.26 5.10
C GLY A 12 35.08 7.93 6.02
N VAL A 13 33.78 7.63 5.87
CA VAL A 13 32.71 8.19 6.73
C VAL A 13 32.27 7.26 7.88
N GLY A 14 33.02 6.18 8.15
CA GLY A 14 32.77 5.27 9.27
C GLY A 14 31.77 4.14 8.98
N ILE A 15 31.35 3.97 7.73
CA ILE A 15 30.52 2.81 7.31
C ILE A 15 31.46 1.61 7.07
N PRO A 16 31.12 0.40 7.54
CA PRO A 16 31.95 -0.79 7.36
C PRO A 16 32.21 -1.12 5.89
N GLU A 17 33.38 -1.73 5.63
CA GLU A 17 33.61 -2.40 4.35
C GLU A 17 32.53 -3.47 4.12
N GLU A 18 32.21 -3.72 2.85
CA GLU A 18 31.22 -4.73 2.44
C GLU A 18 29.74 -4.45 2.80
N TRP A 19 29.40 -3.26 3.33
CA TRP A 19 28.02 -2.89 3.70
C TRP A 19 27.00 -2.96 2.55
N ILE A 20 27.47 -2.83 1.30
CA ILE A 20 26.67 -2.95 0.08
C ILE A 20 27.34 -3.94 -0.88
N GLN A 21 26.52 -4.84 -1.42
CA GLN A 21 26.94 -5.86 -2.39
C GLN A 21 26.06 -5.79 -3.63
N LEU A 22 26.66 -6.01 -4.81
CA LEU A 22 25.94 -6.12 -6.07
C LEU A 22 25.98 -7.57 -6.55
N ILE A 23 24.80 -8.16 -6.77
CA ILE A 23 24.63 -9.51 -7.30
C ILE A 23 24.22 -9.37 -8.78
N GLU A 24 24.97 -9.97 -9.70
CA GLU A 24 24.80 -9.77 -11.15
C GLU A 24 24.22 -10.99 -11.88
N ALA A 25 24.37 -12.22 -11.37
CA ALA A 25 23.93 -13.42 -12.08
C ALA A 25 22.56 -13.92 -11.64
N ARG A 26 21.70 -14.33 -12.60
CA ARG A 26 20.36 -14.86 -12.30
C ARG A 26 20.35 -16.12 -11.44
N ARG A 27 21.39 -16.98 -11.47
CA ARG A 27 21.46 -18.17 -10.59
C ARG A 27 21.57 -17.77 -9.13
N GLU A 28 22.24 -16.65 -8.86
CA GLU A 28 22.51 -16.14 -7.52
C GLU A 28 21.22 -15.68 -6.84
N VAL A 29 20.17 -15.33 -7.61
CA VAL A 29 18.85 -15.01 -7.04
C VAL A 29 18.23 -16.24 -6.36
N ARG A 30 18.34 -17.44 -6.95
CA ARG A 30 17.78 -18.66 -6.32
C ARG A 30 18.53 -19.02 -5.05
N GLU A 31 19.86 -18.97 -5.12
CA GLU A 31 20.73 -19.20 -3.96
C GLU A 31 20.41 -18.17 -2.84
N LEU A 32 20.16 -16.90 -3.18
CA LEU A 32 19.75 -15.85 -2.24
C LEU A 32 18.44 -16.16 -1.50
N LEU A 33 17.44 -16.71 -2.19
CA LEU A 33 16.15 -17.05 -1.56
C LEU A 33 16.28 -18.15 -0.50
N GLU A 34 17.36 -18.93 -0.53
CA GLU A 34 17.64 -19.98 0.46
C GLU A 34 18.34 -19.43 1.72
N LEU A 35 18.92 -18.23 1.66
CA LEU A 35 19.74 -17.61 2.71
C LEU A 35 18.93 -16.97 3.87
N HIS A 36 17.84 -17.61 4.29
CA HIS A 36 16.98 -17.13 5.37
C HIS A 36 17.65 -16.99 6.76
N GLU A 37 18.83 -17.59 6.96
CA GLU A 37 19.64 -17.39 8.17
C GLU A 37 20.55 -16.14 8.09
N LYS A 38 20.65 -15.51 6.92
CA LYS A 38 21.55 -14.38 6.65
C LYS A 38 20.85 -13.13 6.12
N VAL A 39 19.65 -13.29 5.58
CA VAL A 39 18.86 -12.20 4.98
C VAL A 39 17.55 -12.09 5.75
N ASP A 40 17.34 -10.95 6.40
CA ASP A 40 16.15 -10.71 7.22
C ASP A 40 14.93 -10.27 6.40
N LEU A 41 15.15 -9.63 5.25
CA LEU A 41 14.08 -9.04 4.44
C LEU A 41 14.43 -9.01 2.96
N LEU A 42 13.47 -9.37 2.10
CA LEU A 42 13.52 -9.16 0.66
C LEU A 42 12.54 -8.06 0.25
N VAL A 43 13.00 -7.13 -0.60
CA VAL A 43 12.17 -6.08 -1.20
C VAL A 43 12.21 -6.23 -2.73
N PRO A 44 11.42 -7.14 -3.31
CA PRO A 44 11.45 -7.38 -4.75
C PRO A 44 10.77 -6.24 -5.50
N ARG A 45 11.39 -5.82 -6.61
CA ARG A 45 10.84 -4.85 -7.55
C ARG A 45 10.86 -5.48 -8.94
N GLY A 46 9.73 -5.49 -9.64
CA GLY A 46 9.61 -6.10 -10.95
C GLY A 46 8.19 -6.51 -11.29
N SER A 47 8.05 -7.46 -12.20
CA SER A 47 6.74 -7.96 -12.64
C SER A 47 6.01 -8.73 -11.54
N LYS A 48 4.67 -8.76 -11.61
CA LYS A 48 3.78 -9.62 -10.82
C LYS A 48 4.29 -11.08 -10.74
N SER A 49 4.68 -11.65 -11.88
CA SER A 49 5.19 -13.03 -11.95
C SER A 49 6.50 -13.23 -11.18
N PHE A 50 7.40 -12.25 -11.19
CA PHE A 50 8.67 -12.31 -10.48
C PHE A 50 8.48 -12.15 -8.96
N ILE A 51 7.64 -11.20 -8.54
CA ILE A 51 7.33 -10.98 -7.13
C ILE A 51 6.66 -12.24 -6.55
N LYS A 52 5.68 -12.80 -7.27
CA LYS A 52 5.01 -14.05 -6.87
C LYS A 52 5.98 -15.23 -6.79
N TYR A 53 6.90 -15.35 -7.76
CA TYR A 53 7.96 -16.37 -7.68
C TYR A 53 8.78 -16.26 -6.40
N ILE A 54 9.20 -15.05 -6.01
CA ILE A 54 9.98 -14.83 -4.78
C ILE A 54 9.14 -15.20 -3.54
N GLN A 55 7.88 -14.78 -3.49
CA GLN A 55 6.97 -15.10 -2.38
C GLN A 55 6.73 -16.61 -2.24
N ASP A 56 6.59 -17.33 -3.36
CA ASP A 56 6.30 -18.76 -3.37
C ASP A 56 7.55 -19.63 -3.10
N ASN A 57 8.77 -19.08 -3.25
CA ASN A 57 10.02 -19.84 -3.21
C ASN A 57 11.01 -19.40 -2.11
N SER A 58 10.65 -18.44 -1.26
CA SER A 58 11.52 -17.94 -0.19
C SER A 58 10.90 -18.14 1.19
N ARG A 59 11.74 -18.47 2.18
CA ARG A 59 11.38 -18.41 3.60
C ARG A 59 11.69 -17.05 4.23
N ILE A 60 12.46 -16.21 3.54
CA ILE A 60 12.77 -14.85 3.98
C ILE A 60 11.49 -14.00 3.87
N PRO A 61 11.14 -13.21 4.89
CA PRO A 61 10.04 -12.24 4.78
C PRO A 61 10.17 -11.37 3.53
N VAL A 62 9.05 -11.21 2.81
CA VAL A 62 8.99 -10.42 1.57
C VAL A 62 8.11 -9.20 1.80
N LEU A 63 8.67 -8.01 1.58
CA LEU A 63 7.96 -6.74 1.64
C LEU A 63 7.72 -6.21 0.22
N GLY A 64 6.45 -6.05 -0.14
CA GLY A 64 6.06 -5.55 -1.45
C GLY A 64 4.58 -5.78 -1.75
N HIS A 65 4.23 -5.63 -3.02
CA HIS A 65 2.91 -5.93 -3.56
C HIS A 65 3.06 -6.66 -4.90
N ALA A 66 2.18 -7.61 -5.19
CA ALA A 66 2.20 -8.30 -6.49
C ALA A 66 1.40 -7.56 -7.57
N GLU A 67 0.39 -6.78 -7.17
CA GLU A 67 -0.59 -6.13 -8.03
C GLU A 67 -1.12 -4.83 -7.45
N GLY A 68 -1.57 -3.95 -8.33
CA GLY A 68 -2.08 -2.60 -8.09
C GLY A 68 -3.51 -2.37 -8.57
N LEU A 69 -4.42 -3.31 -8.35
CA LEU A 69 -5.82 -3.21 -8.73
C LEU A 69 -6.60 -2.26 -7.79
N CYS A 70 -6.55 -0.97 -8.13
CA CYS A 70 -7.07 0.14 -7.33
C CYS A 70 -8.44 0.61 -7.82
N HIS A 71 -9.28 1.05 -6.88
CA HIS A 71 -10.63 1.54 -7.17
C HIS A 71 -10.82 3.01 -6.79
N THR A 72 -11.71 3.68 -7.52
CA THR A 72 -12.31 4.95 -7.07
C THR A 72 -13.82 4.77 -7.04
N TYR A 73 -14.44 5.04 -5.89
CA TYR A 73 -15.89 5.03 -5.71
C TYR A 73 -16.43 6.45 -5.65
N VAL A 74 -17.34 6.80 -6.57
CA VAL A 74 -18.05 8.07 -6.56
C VAL A 74 -19.42 7.89 -5.94
N ASP A 75 -19.58 8.53 -4.80
CA ASP A 75 -20.75 8.42 -3.96
C ASP A 75 -21.90 9.33 -4.40
N LYS A 76 -23.15 9.01 -4.03
CA LYS A 76 -24.31 9.84 -4.37
C LYS A 76 -24.27 11.28 -3.83
N GLU A 77 -23.54 11.52 -2.75
CA GLU A 77 -23.34 12.85 -2.16
C GLU A 77 -22.03 13.50 -2.67
N ALA A 78 -21.47 13.00 -3.79
CA ALA A 78 -20.26 13.56 -4.36
C ALA A 78 -20.49 14.95 -4.94
N ASP A 79 -19.47 15.78 -4.85
CA ASP A 79 -19.36 16.97 -5.69
C ASP A 79 -18.89 16.49 -7.07
N LEU A 80 -19.71 16.74 -8.10
CA LEU A 80 -19.45 16.22 -9.45
C LEU A 80 -18.13 16.74 -10.04
N GLU A 81 -17.78 18.00 -9.77
CA GLU A 81 -16.54 18.59 -10.28
C GLU A 81 -15.31 17.92 -9.64
N LYS A 82 -15.35 17.69 -8.33
CA LYS A 82 -14.30 16.93 -7.63
C LYS A 82 -14.24 15.49 -8.13
N ALA A 83 -15.40 14.84 -8.31
CA ALA A 83 -15.47 13.46 -8.80
C ALA A 83 -14.83 13.31 -10.18
N LEU A 84 -15.11 14.24 -11.10
CA LEU A 84 -14.49 14.29 -12.43
C LEU A 84 -12.97 14.43 -12.34
N LYS A 85 -12.48 15.41 -11.57
CA LYS A 85 -11.03 15.68 -11.42
C LYS A 85 -10.28 14.49 -10.81
N ILE A 86 -10.81 13.94 -9.72
CA ILE A 86 -10.18 12.85 -8.97
C ILE A 86 -10.16 11.56 -9.78
N SER A 87 -11.30 11.19 -10.39
CA SER A 87 -11.40 9.96 -11.19
C SER A 87 -10.48 10.05 -12.41
N TYR A 88 -10.48 11.19 -13.10
CA TYR A 88 -9.63 11.41 -14.26
C TYR A 88 -8.14 11.34 -13.92
N ASP A 89 -7.69 12.04 -12.86
CA ASP A 89 -6.29 12.01 -12.41
C ASP A 89 -5.87 10.59 -12.01
N GLY A 90 -6.75 9.87 -11.30
CA GLY A 90 -6.50 8.50 -10.85
C GLY A 90 -6.11 7.53 -11.97
N LYS A 91 -6.68 7.67 -13.17
CA LYS A 91 -6.36 6.81 -14.32
C LYS A 91 -5.33 7.42 -15.27
N VAL A 92 -5.44 8.70 -15.60
CA VAL A 92 -4.74 9.30 -16.75
C VAL A 92 -3.37 9.87 -16.41
N GLN A 93 -3.14 10.30 -15.17
CA GLN A 93 -1.90 11.02 -14.81
C GLN A 93 -0.64 10.20 -15.09
N TYR A 94 -0.67 8.90 -14.77
CA TYR A 94 0.37 7.95 -15.12
C TYR A 94 -0.23 6.53 -15.06
N PRO A 95 -0.66 5.93 -16.18
CA PRO A 95 -1.42 4.68 -16.16
C PRO A 95 -0.58 3.42 -15.85
N ALA A 96 0.74 3.45 -16.08
CA ALA A 96 1.63 2.29 -15.94
C ALA A 96 2.17 2.06 -14.52
N VAL A 97 1.52 2.63 -13.50
CA VAL A 97 1.92 2.51 -12.08
C VAL A 97 0.85 1.80 -11.27
N CYS A 98 1.29 1.12 -10.22
CA CYS A 98 0.47 0.24 -9.39
C CYS A 98 -0.61 0.92 -8.52
N ASN A 99 -0.68 2.25 -8.49
CA ASN A 99 -1.72 2.96 -7.76
C ASN A 99 -2.66 3.73 -8.71
N ALA A 100 -2.58 3.49 -10.03
CA ALA A 100 -3.55 4.01 -10.98
C ALA A 100 -4.90 3.35 -10.74
N THR A 101 -5.99 4.13 -10.84
CA THR A 101 -7.35 3.58 -10.77
C THR A 101 -7.62 2.68 -11.96
N GLU A 102 -7.92 1.41 -11.70
CA GLU A 102 -8.24 0.41 -12.74
C GLU A 102 -9.75 0.15 -12.83
N THR A 103 -10.47 0.34 -11.72
CA THR A 103 -11.93 0.22 -11.67
C THR A 103 -12.58 1.47 -11.05
N LEU A 104 -13.51 2.07 -11.78
CA LEU A 104 -14.38 3.15 -11.31
C LEU A 104 -15.74 2.57 -10.89
N LEU A 105 -16.12 2.80 -9.63
CA LEU A 105 -17.43 2.46 -9.09
C LEU A 105 -18.25 3.74 -8.97
N VAL A 106 -19.47 3.78 -9.52
CA VAL A 106 -20.32 4.98 -9.49
C VAL A 106 -21.67 4.64 -8.89
N HIS A 107 -22.13 5.43 -7.92
CA HIS A 107 -23.45 5.25 -7.34
C HIS A 107 -24.56 5.51 -8.39
N GLN A 108 -25.55 4.62 -8.48
CA GLN A 108 -26.65 4.70 -9.46
C GLN A 108 -27.34 6.07 -9.54
N GLU A 109 -27.65 6.69 -8.39
CA GLU A 109 -28.32 8.02 -8.31
C GLU A 109 -27.60 9.17 -9.03
N ILE A 110 -26.29 9.07 -9.30
CA ILE A 110 -25.50 10.14 -9.96
C ILE A 110 -24.81 9.67 -11.24
N ALA A 111 -25.06 8.43 -11.65
CA ALA A 111 -24.33 7.82 -12.77
C ALA A 111 -24.64 8.54 -14.09
N GLU A 112 -25.91 8.90 -14.33
CA GLU A 112 -26.33 9.64 -15.54
C GLU A 112 -25.75 11.06 -15.60
N ASP A 113 -25.53 11.70 -14.45
CA ASP A 113 -24.96 13.05 -14.40
C ASP A 113 -23.44 13.08 -14.58
N LEU A 114 -22.74 12.06 -14.06
CA LEU A 114 -21.27 12.02 -14.03
C LEU A 114 -20.66 11.35 -15.26
N LEU A 115 -21.19 10.17 -15.64
CA LEU A 115 -20.53 9.29 -16.59
C LEU A 115 -20.36 9.90 -17.99
N PRO A 116 -21.35 10.62 -18.57
CA PRO A 116 -21.19 11.18 -19.92
C PRO A 116 -20.01 12.16 -20.02
N GLU A 117 -19.86 13.08 -19.05
CA GLU A 117 -18.75 14.02 -19.07
C GLU A 117 -17.41 13.32 -18.82
N LEU A 118 -17.36 12.38 -17.86
CA LEU A 118 -16.14 11.66 -17.54
C LEU A 118 -15.67 10.78 -18.71
N ALA A 119 -16.59 10.09 -19.37
CA ALA A 119 -16.32 9.26 -20.53
C ALA A 119 -15.76 10.09 -21.69
N GLU A 120 -16.30 11.29 -21.93
CA GLU A 120 -15.77 12.20 -22.94
C GLU A 120 -14.33 12.64 -22.63
N LYS A 121 -14.01 12.94 -21.36
CA LYS A 121 -12.62 13.25 -20.96
C LYS A 121 -11.71 12.05 -21.16
N TYR A 122 -12.15 10.86 -20.78
CA TYR A 122 -11.40 9.62 -20.94
C TYR A 122 -11.13 9.28 -22.41
N ARG A 123 -12.13 9.36 -23.29
CA ARG A 123 -11.96 9.13 -24.73
C ARG A 123 -10.96 10.13 -25.34
N LYS A 124 -11.02 11.41 -24.95
CA LYS A 124 -10.03 12.42 -25.37
C LYS A 124 -8.60 12.10 -24.92
N ALA A 125 -8.46 11.45 -23.76
CA ALA A 125 -7.19 10.97 -23.25
C ALA A 125 -6.74 9.63 -23.86
N GLY A 126 -7.56 9.00 -24.71
CA GLY A 126 -7.27 7.71 -25.32
C GLY A 126 -7.55 6.50 -24.42
N VAL A 127 -8.40 6.66 -23.39
CA VAL A 127 -8.76 5.57 -22.48
C VAL A 127 -9.85 4.69 -23.09
N GLU A 128 -9.59 3.39 -23.15
CA GLU A 128 -10.57 2.35 -23.44
C GLU A 128 -11.51 2.15 -22.23
N LEU A 129 -12.81 2.16 -22.48
CA LEU A 129 -13.83 2.06 -21.44
C LEU A 129 -14.52 0.71 -21.53
N ARG A 130 -14.55 -0.04 -20.41
CA ARG A 130 -15.30 -1.29 -20.28
C ARG A 130 -16.37 -1.15 -19.20
N GLY A 131 -17.64 -1.39 -19.51
CA GLY A 131 -18.76 -1.10 -18.62
C GLY A 131 -19.62 -2.32 -18.30
N CYS A 132 -20.17 -2.37 -17.08
CA CYS A 132 -21.29 -3.28 -16.80
C CYS A 132 -22.55 -2.87 -17.59
N GLU A 133 -23.59 -3.72 -17.62
CA GLU A 133 -24.86 -3.45 -18.32
C GLU A 133 -25.41 -2.05 -18.05
N ARG A 134 -25.58 -1.68 -16.77
CA ARG A 134 -26.03 -0.33 -16.35
C ARG A 134 -25.15 0.82 -16.83
N THR A 135 -23.85 0.57 -17.02
CA THR A 135 -22.94 1.59 -17.56
C THR A 135 -23.16 1.76 -19.06
N ARG A 136 -23.39 0.66 -19.79
CA ARG A 136 -23.67 0.68 -21.23
C ARG A 136 -25.04 1.26 -21.56
N ASP A 137 -26.00 1.18 -20.63
CA ASP A 137 -27.29 1.85 -20.77
C ASP A 137 -27.15 3.39 -20.73
N ILE A 138 -26.09 3.90 -20.11
CA ILE A 138 -25.80 5.34 -19.98
C ILE A 138 -24.81 5.82 -21.06
N LEU A 139 -23.84 4.99 -21.41
CA LEU A 139 -22.74 5.32 -22.30
C LEU A 139 -22.77 4.47 -23.57
N ASP A 140 -22.88 5.12 -24.72
CA ASP A 140 -22.67 4.48 -26.01
C ASP A 140 -21.19 4.17 -26.28
N GLN A 141 -20.94 3.20 -27.17
CA GLN A 141 -19.59 2.91 -27.70
C GLN A 141 -18.54 2.57 -26.62
N ILE A 142 -18.92 1.72 -25.67
CA ILE A 142 -17.98 1.12 -24.69
C ILE A 142 -18.08 -0.40 -24.75
N ASP A 143 -16.99 -1.08 -24.40
CA ASP A 143 -16.94 -2.54 -24.39
C ASP A 143 -17.68 -3.10 -23.15
N GLU A 144 -18.09 -4.36 -23.23
CA GLU A 144 -18.67 -5.07 -22.08
C GLU A 144 -17.59 -5.45 -21.09
N ALA A 145 -17.75 -5.05 -19.82
CA ALA A 145 -16.90 -5.56 -18.74
C ALA A 145 -17.34 -6.97 -18.33
N THR A 146 -16.40 -7.90 -18.38
CA THR A 146 -16.51 -9.30 -17.95
C THR A 146 -16.11 -9.47 -16.48
N GLU A 147 -16.27 -10.67 -15.92
CA GLU A 147 -15.81 -10.97 -14.55
C GLU A 147 -14.28 -10.85 -14.40
N GLU A 148 -13.53 -11.07 -15.48
CA GLU A 148 -12.07 -10.96 -15.47
C GLU A 148 -11.60 -9.50 -15.43
N ASP A 149 -12.37 -8.58 -16.03
CA ASP A 149 -12.06 -7.15 -16.02
C ASP A 149 -12.05 -6.59 -14.58
N TRP A 150 -12.94 -7.08 -13.72
CA TRP A 150 -12.94 -6.70 -12.29
C TRP A 150 -11.70 -7.20 -11.54
N ARG A 151 -10.92 -8.13 -12.11
CA ARG A 151 -9.70 -8.71 -11.51
C ARG A 151 -8.41 -8.27 -12.22
N THR A 152 -8.52 -7.42 -13.23
CA THR A 152 -7.41 -7.08 -14.10
C THR A 152 -6.77 -5.74 -13.71
N GLU A 153 -5.48 -5.76 -13.40
CA GLU A 153 -4.63 -4.58 -13.43
C GLU A 153 -4.14 -4.35 -14.85
N TYR A 154 -4.58 -3.27 -15.50
CA TYR A 154 -4.29 -3.02 -16.91
C TYR A 154 -2.91 -2.42 -17.13
N LEU A 155 -2.45 -1.55 -16.21
CA LEU A 155 -1.23 -0.74 -16.36
C LEU A 155 -1.19 0.08 -17.67
N ASP A 156 -2.37 0.41 -18.20
CA ASP A 156 -2.55 1.12 -19.47
C ASP A 156 -3.78 2.04 -19.38
N LEU A 157 -4.04 2.80 -20.45
CA LEU A 157 -5.23 3.62 -20.63
C LEU A 157 -6.47 2.72 -20.91
N ILE A 158 -6.80 1.86 -19.96
CA ILE A 158 -7.99 1.02 -19.93
C ILE A 158 -8.60 1.15 -18.53
N ILE A 159 -9.93 1.26 -18.44
CA ILE A 159 -10.63 1.32 -17.16
C ILE A 159 -11.95 0.55 -17.21
N SER A 160 -12.22 -0.21 -16.15
CA SER A 160 -13.53 -0.83 -15.92
C SER A 160 -14.44 0.10 -15.15
N ILE A 161 -15.70 0.22 -15.55
CA ILE A 161 -16.70 1.09 -14.93
C ILE A 161 -17.90 0.25 -14.49
N LYS A 162 -18.28 0.37 -13.22
CA LYS A 162 -19.45 -0.31 -12.67
C LYS A 162 -20.35 0.66 -11.92
N VAL A 163 -21.61 0.72 -12.35
CA VAL A 163 -22.67 1.32 -11.55
C VAL A 163 -23.05 0.38 -10.41
N VAL A 164 -23.08 0.91 -9.18
CA VAL A 164 -23.38 0.19 -7.93
C VAL A 164 -24.58 0.81 -7.20
N ASP A 165 -25.28 0.00 -6.42
CA ASP A 165 -26.49 0.39 -5.67
C ASP A 165 -26.17 1.33 -4.52
N GLY A 166 -24.95 1.24 -3.97
CA GLY A 166 -24.49 2.10 -2.90
C GLY A 166 -23.15 1.69 -2.29
N ILE A 167 -22.77 2.42 -1.24
CA ILE A 167 -21.48 2.31 -0.55
C ILE A 167 -21.16 0.89 -0.05
N LYS A 168 -22.16 0.12 0.41
CA LYS A 168 -21.96 -1.25 0.88
C LYS A 168 -21.57 -2.19 -0.27
N GLU A 169 -22.20 -2.05 -1.43
CA GLU A 169 -21.80 -2.80 -2.62
C GLU A 169 -20.39 -2.37 -3.07
N ALA A 170 -20.09 -1.07 -3.04
CA ALA A 170 -18.76 -0.57 -3.40
C ALA A 170 -17.66 -1.16 -2.51
N ILE A 171 -17.84 -1.12 -1.18
CA ILE A 171 -16.92 -1.73 -0.21
C ILE A 171 -16.79 -3.24 -0.46
N GLY A 172 -17.92 -3.93 -0.68
CA GLY A 172 -17.92 -5.36 -0.97
C GLY A 172 -17.18 -5.71 -2.26
N HIS A 173 -17.32 -4.89 -3.30
CA HIS A 173 -16.61 -5.03 -4.56
C HIS A 173 -15.11 -4.86 -4.35
N ILE A 174 -14.69 -3.75 -3.73
CA ILE A 174 -13.27 -3.44 -3.48
C ILE A 174 -12.61 -4.56 -2.67
N ASN A 175 -13.23 -4.99 -1.58
CA ASN A 175 -12.67 -6.04 -0.72
C ASN A 175 -12.65 -7.43 -1.39
N LYS A 176 -13.51 -7.68 -2.39
CA LYS A 176 -13.56 -8.93 -3.15
C LYS A 176 -12.55 -8.96 -4.30
N TYR A 177 -12.38 -7.84 -4.98
CA TYR A 177 -11.67 -7.76 -6.26
C TYR A 177 -10.33 -7.05 -6.16
N GLY A 178 -10.21 -5.99 -5.35
CA GLY A 178 -9.01 -5.18 -5.26
C GLY A 178 -7.80 -5.89 -4.68
N SER A 179 -6.62 -5.37 -4.99
CA SER A 179 -5.34 -5.93 -4.54
C SER A 179 -4.93 -5.46 -3.14
N LYS A 180 -5.82 -4.74 -2.44
CA LYS A 180 -5.57 -4.09 -1.14
C LYS A 180 -4.48 -3.03 -1.19
N HIS A 181 -4.24 -2.45 -2.37
CA HIS A 181 -3.24 -1.41 -2.59
C HIS A 181 -3.78 -0.05 -2.17
N THR A 182 -4.49 0.63 -3.06
CA THR A 182 -5.03 1.97 -2.82
C THR A 182 -6.46 2.06 -3.33
N ASP A 183 -7.38 2.58 -2.52
CA ASP A 183 -8.75 2.81 -2.96
C ASP A 183 -9.28 4.15 -2.43
N ALA A 184 -10.12 4.82 -3.22
CA ALA A 184 -10.61 6.16 -2.93
C ALA A 184 -12.14 6.25 -2.94
N ILE A 185 -12.69 7.12 -2.11
CA ILE A 185 -14.09 7.57 -2.17
C ILE A 185 -14.14 9.07 -2.46
N VAL A 186 -15.12 9.50 -3.27
CA VAL A 186 -15.49 10.90 -3.43
C VAL A 186 -16.89 11.12 -2.86
N SER A 187 -17.03 11.96 -1.83
CA SER A 187 -18.31 12.30 -1.18
C SER A 187 -18.17 13.61 -0.37
N GLN A 188 -19.24 14.40 -0.26
CA GLN A 188 -19.31 15.53 0.68
C GLN A 188 -19.81 15.12 2.07
N LYS A 189 -20.35 13.90 2.24
CA LYS A 189 -20.97 13.47 3.49
C LYS A 189 -19.97 12.74 4.38
N GLY A 190 -19.57 13.39 5.48
CA GLY A 190 -18.58 12.85 6.43
C GLY A 190 -18.89 11.44 6.95
N SER A 191 -20.16 11.12 7.21
CA SER A 191 -20.55 9.78 7.67
C SER A 191 -20.26 8.68 6.62
N ARG A 192 -20.36 9.02 5.33
CA ARG A 192 -20.11 8.09 4.21
C ARG A 192 -18.62 7.93 3.96
N LEU A 193 -17.86 9.02 4.10
CA LEU A 193 -16.39 8.96 4.08
C LEU A 193 -15.89 8.01 5.18
N LEU A 194 -16.38 8.16 6.42
CA LEU A 194 -16.00 7.28 7.52
C LEU A 194 -16.41 5.82 7.30
N GLU A 195 -17.62 5.57 6.81
CA GLU A 195 -18.09 4.22 6.48
C GLU A 195 -17.18 3.54 5.44
N PHE A 196 -16.78 4.26 4.39
CA PHE A 196 -15.88 3.73 3.37
C PHE A 196 -14.47 3.50 3.93
N MET A 197 -13.90 4.52 4.57
CA MET A 197 -12.52 4.47 5.09
C MET A 197 -12.32 3.38 6.14
N THR A 198 -13.36 3.04 6.90
CA THR A 198 -13.31 1.95 7.90
C THR A 198 -13.72 0.59 7.34
N GLY A 199 -14.48 0.55 6.24
CA GLY A 199 -14.95 -0.68 5.61
C GLY A 199 -13.99 -1.28 4.58
N VAL A 200 -13.15 -0.48 3.93
CA VAL A 200 -12.18 -0.93 2.91
C VAL A 200 -10.89 -1.42 3.56
N ASP A 201 -10.46 -2.65 3.25
CA ASP A 201 -9.25 -3.28 3.79
C ASP A 201 -8.04 -3.13 2.84
N SER A 202 -7.70 -1.89 2.52
CA SER A 202 -6.55 -1.55 1.66
C SER A 202 -5.42 -0.88 2.44
N SER A 203 -4.21 -0.90 1.89
CA SER A 203 -3.04 -0.29 2.52
C SER A 203 -3.16 1.22 2.64
N SER A 204 -3.84 1.84 1.67
CA SER A 204 -4.17 3.26 1.64
C SER A 204 -5.63 3.42 1.26
N VAL A 205 -6.41 4.10 2.10
CA VAL A 205 -7.81 4.44 1.80
C VAL A 205 -7.98 5.94 1.84
N MET A 206 -8.49 6.52 0.75
CA MET A 206 -8.49 7.96 0.53
C MET A 206 -9.89 8.53 0.45
N ALA A 207 -10.07 9.73 0.99
CA ALA A 207 -11.30 10.50 0.88
C ALA A 207 -11.04 11.78 0.08
N ASN A 208 -11.78 11.96 -1.01
CA ASN A 208 -11.71 13.12 -1.89
C ASN A 208 -10.28 13.43 -2.39
N ALA A 209 -9.49 12.39 -2.65
CA ALA A 209 -8.14 12.48 -3.19
C ALA A 209 -7.88 11.35 -4.20
N SER A 210 -7.00 11.61 -5.15
CA SER A 210 -6.57 10.65 -6.18
C SER A 210 -5.76 9.50 -5.58
N THR A 211 -5.98 8.27 -6.04
CA THR A 211 -5.20 7.09 -5.68
C THR A 211 -3.70 7.26 -5.94
N ARG A 212 -3.33 8.15 -6.86
CA ARG A 212 -1.94 8.54 -7.19
C ARG A 212 -1.16 9.14 -6.02
N PHE A 213 -1.85 9.59 -4.96
CA PHE A 213 -1.17 10.06 -3.76
C PHE A 213 -0.46 8.96 -2.96
N SER A 214 -0.75 7.67 -3.20
CA SER A 214 -0.13 6.56 -2.47
C SER A 214 1.32 6.35 -2.92
N ASP A 215 2.22 7.09 -2.26
CA ASP A 215 3.62 7.25 -2.63
C ASP A 215 4.38 7.81 -1.43
N GLY A 216 5.56 7.27 -1.13
CA GLY A 216 6.31 7.60 0.09
C GLY A 216 6.72 9.08 0.17
N TYR A 217 7.09 9.70 -0.96
CA TYR A 217 7.41 11.13 -0.96
C TYR A 217 6.15 11.97 -0.73
N ARG A 218 5.04 11.64 -1.40
CA ARG A 218 3.76 12.33 -1.21
C ARG A 218 3.20 12.16 0.21
N TYR A 219 3.52 11.06 0.88
CA TYR A 219 3.17 10.81 2.28
C TYR A 219 4.12 11.46 3.29
N GLY A 220 5.19 12.12 2.84
CA GLY A 220 6.14 12.81 3.71
C GLY A 220 7.23 11.90 4.31
N LEU A 221 7.41 10.69 3.79
CA LEU A 221 8.48 9.77 4.21
C LEU A 221 9.85 10.14 3.61
N GLY A 222 9.89 11.12 2.69
CA GLY A 222 11.09 11.53 1.96
C GLY A 222 11.46 10.57 0.81
N ALA A 223 11.43 9.27 1.06
CA ALA A 223 11.62 8.22 0.07
C ALA A 223 10.83 6.96 0.46
N GLU A 224 10.74 6.00 -0.46
CA GLU A 224 10.24 4.67 -0.19
C GLU A 224 11.18 3.59 -0.74
N VAL A 225 11.23 2.44 -0.07
CA VAL A 225 11.77 1.20 -0.66
C VAL A 225 10.73 0.49 -1.53
N GLY A 226 9.46 0.74 -1.25
CA GLY A 226 8.32 0.31 -2.05
C GLY A 226 7.01 0.38 -1.29
N ILE A 227 5.97 -0.22 -1.86
CA ILE A 227 4.63 -0.26 -1.27
C ILE A 227 4.34 -1.69 -0.83
N SER A 228 3.80 -1.86 0.38
CA SER A 228 3.44 -3.16 0.93
C SER A 228 1.93 -3.29 1.08
N THR A 229 1.35 -4.36 0.54
CA THR A 229 -0.06 -4.72 0.79
C THR A 229 -0.22 -5.76 1.89
N GLY A 230 0.90 -6.27 2.44
CA GLY A 230 0.92 -7.15 3.60
C GLY A 230 0.34 -6.48 4.84
N LYS A 231 -0.25 -7.28 5.74
CA LYS A 231 -0.88 -6.77 6.97
C LYS A 231 0.05 -6.77 8.19
N ILE A 232 1.22 -7.38 8.08
CA ILE A 232 2.19 -7.55 9.16
C ILE A 232 3.41 -6.70 8.83
N HIS A 233 4.10 -6.20 9.86
CA HIS A 233 5.32 -5.40 9.77
C HIS A 233 5.10 -3.98 9.26
N ALA A 234 4.97 -3.80 7.94
CA ALA A 234 4.77 -2.50 7.31
C ALA A 234 3.74 -2.60 6.18
N ARG A 235 2.85 -1.59 6.07
CA ARG A 235 1.72 -1.55 5.13
C ARG A 235 1.58 -0.16 4.53
N GLY A 236 1.38 -0.08 3.21
CA GLY A 236 1.40 1.15 2.43
C GLY A 236 2.81 1.48 1.94
N PRO A 237 3.09 2.73 1.55
CA PRO A 237 4.45 3.19 1.26
C PRO A 237 5.38 2.96 2.45
N VAL A 238 6.53 2.34 2.21
CA VAL A 238 7.47 1.91 3.24
C VAL A 238 8.73 2.75 3.19
N GLY A 239 8.92 3.59 4.21
CA GLY A 239 10.12 4.39 4.44
C GLY A 239 11.15 3.69 5.36
N LEU A 240 12.03 4.47 5.97
CA LEU A 240 13.11 3.95 6.83
C LEU A 240 12.59 3.13 8.02
N GLU A 241 11.50 3.56 8.67
CA GLU A 241 10.93 2.86 9.83
C GLU A 241 10.55 1.40 9.50
N GLY A 242 10.06 1.15 8.27
CA GLY A 242 9.73 -0.20 7.82
C GLY A 242 10.93 -1.10 7.52
N LEU A 243 12.16 -0.58 7.65
CA LEU A 243 13.40 -1.35 7.61
C LEU A 243 13.98 -1.61 9.00
N THR A 244 13.26 -1.23 10.05
CA THR A 244 13.66 -1.43 11.45
C THR A 244 12.75 -2.43 12.15
N THR A 245 13.20 -2.97 13.27
CA THR A 245 12.39 -3.82 14.15
C THR A 245 12.65 -3.44 15.61
N SER A 246 11.85 -3.98 16.53
CA SER A 246 11.97 -3.72 17.96
C SER A 246 12.71 -4.84 18.69
N LYS A 247 13.32 -4.48 19.82
CA LYS A 247 13.83 -5.42 20.81
C LYS A 247 13.59 -4.87 22.21
N TYR A 248 13.46 -5.75 23.19
CA TYR A 248 13.26 -5.37 24.57
C TYR A 248 14.60 -5.22 25.29
N TYR A 249 14.74 -4.14 26.05
CA TYR A 249 15.78 -3.98 27.05
C TYR A 249 15.17 -4.16 28.43
N LEU A 250 15.76 -5.03 29.23
CA LEU A 250 15.43 -5.20 30.65
C LEU A 250 16.67 -4.81 31.45
N VAL A 251 16.54 -3.72 32.20
CA VAL A 251 17.57 -3.28 33.13
C VAL A 251 17.18 -3.78 34.51
N GLY A 252 18.07 -4.54 35.12
CA GLY A 252 17.88 -5.07 36.46
C GLY A 252 19.11 -4.85 37.33
N ASP A 253 18.90 -4.97 38.64
CA ASP A 253 19.89 -4.96 39.70
C ASP A 253 19.91 -6.32 40.42
N GLY A 254 20.01 -7.40 39.62
CA GLY A 254 20.06 -8.77 40.12
C GLY A 254 18.71 -9.40 40.46
N GLN A 255 17.59 -8.89 39.93
CA GLN A 255 16.28 -9.52 40.11
C GLN A 255 16.27 -10.93 39.50
N ILE A 256 15.70 -11.88 40.23
CA ILE A 256 15.48 -13.26 39.79
C ILE A 256 13.99 -13.59 39.78
N VAL A 257 13.55 -14.44 38.85
CA VAL A 257 12.13 -14.83 38.75
C VAL A 257 11.65 -15.53 40.03
N GLY A 258 12.53 -16.28 40.71
CA GLY A 258 12.21 -16.99 41.97
C GLY A 258 11.56 -16.08 43.02
N ASP A 259 12.08 -14.87 43.19
CA ASP A 259 11.56 -13.87 44.12
C ASP A 259 10.09 -13.51 43.86
N TYR A 260 9.55 -13.73 42.66
CA TYR A 260 8.20 -13.30 42.25
C TYR A 260 7.18 -14.45 42.16
N VAL A 261 7.64 -15.70 42.25
CA VAL A 261 6.76 -16.90 42.14
C VAL A 261 6.52 -17.60 43.48
N GLU A 262 7.28 -17.29 44.52
CA GLU A 262 7.06 -17.83 45.87
C GLU A 262 5.81 -17.21 46.53
N SER A 263 5.16 -17.95 47.43
CA SER A 263 3.86 -17.55 48.02
C SER A 263 3.89 -16.26 48.84
N GLU A 264 5.07 -15.83 49.27
CA GLU A 264 5.33 -14.54 49.94
C GLU A 264 6.35 -13.68 49.16
N GLY A 265 6.41 -13.87 47.84
CA GLY A 265 7.36 -13.20 46.94
C GLY A 265 7.04 -11.73 46.65
N LYS A 266 8.00 -11.06 45.99
CA LYS A 266 7.84 -9.73 45.38
C LYS A 266 6.72 -9.73 44.34
N THR A 267 6.10 -8.57 44.14
CA THR A 267 5.02 -8.37 43.17
C THR A 267 5.49 -7.54 41.98
N PHE A 268 4.91 -7.78 40.80
CA PHE A 268 5.08 -6.90 39.66
C PHE A 268 4.21 -5.65 39.82
N GLU A 269 4.80 -4.47 39.64
CA GLU A 269 4.06 -3.21 39.72
C GLU A 269 3.36 -2.86 38.40
N HIS A 270 3.94 -3.25 37.25
CA HIS A 270 3.45 -2.92 35.91
C HIS A 270 3.11 -1.43 35.73
N GLY A 271 3.85 -0.54 36.40
CA GLY A 271 3.64 0.90 36.30
C GLY A 271 4.05 1.45 34.93
N GLU A 272 3.33 2.46 34.46
CA GLU A 272 3.74 3.25 33.30
C GLU A 272 4.98 4.09 33.66
N LEU A 273 5.97 4.09 32.77
CA LEU A 273 7.13 4.98 32.89
C LEU A 273 6.81 6.30 32.21
N SER A 274 7.03 7.43 32.90
CA SER A 274 6.82 8.77 32.35
C SER A 274 7.92 9.23 31.38
N ASP A 275 9.04 8.50 31.35
CA ASP A 275 10.25 8.90 30.67
C ASP A 275 10.46 8.18 29.34
N THR A 276 10.96 8.92 28.35
CA THR A 276 11.53 8.34 27.13
C THR A 276 12.92 7.79 27.41
N TRP A 277 13.23 6.64 26.79
CA TRP A 277 14.57 6.07 26.82
C TRP A 277 15.57 7.00 26.14
N LYS A 278 16.74 7.20 26.75
CA LYS A 278 17.88 7.89 26.15
C LYS A 278 19.05 6.91 26.09
N GLU A 279 19.71 6.82 24.94
CA GLU A 279 20.95 6.04 24.80
C GLU A 279 22.14 6.81 25.40
N GLU A 280 22.12 7.05 26.70
CA GLU A 280 23.23 7.64 27.45
C GLU A 280 23.81 6.57 28.39
N SER A 281 25.14 6.38 28.41
CA SER A 281 25.79 5.25 29.11
C SER A 281 25.49 5.22 30.61
N ASP A 282 25.26 6.39 31.22
CA ASP A 282 25.07 6.53 32.66
C ASP A 282 23.59 6.36 33.07
N SER A 283 22.64 6.45 32.12
CA SER A 283 21.21 6.32 32.40
C SER A 283 20.75 4.89 32.70
N LEU A 284 21.62 3.90 32.51
CA LEU A 284 21.34 2.49 32.81
C LEU A 284 21.49 2.14 34.29
N ARG A 285 22.13 3.00 35.09
CA ARG A 285 22.33 2.78 36.53
C ARG A 285 21.55 3.73 37.43
N GLU A 286 21.05 4.84 36.87
CA GLU A 286 20.40 5.92 37.62
C GLU A 286 18.86 5.85 37.62
N ARG A 287 18.26 4.84 36.99
CA ARG A 287 16.81 4.61 36.91
C ARG A 287 16.44 3.25 37.47
#